data_AF-A0A2T9ZFJ6-F1
#
_entry.id   AF-A0A2T9ZFJ6-F1
#
_cell.length_a   1.000
_cell.length_b   1.000
_cell.length_c   1.000
_cell.angle_alpha   90.00
_cell.angle_beta   90.00
_cell.angle_gamma   90.00
#
_symmetry.space_group_name_H-M   'P 1'
#
loop_
_entity.id
_entity.type
_entity.pdbx_description
1 polymer ?
#
loop_
_entity_poly.entity_id
_entity_poly.type
_entity_poly.pdbx_seq_one_letter_code
_entity_poly.pdbx_strand_id
1 'polypeptide(L)'
;MVLRDITTIYKQLFFTSYQNTSKNITKLMKANGYMGKSAFSTSAWNLAKSLGTTTTNTSKKINRLDSEIKKLLKSQNLELYEQDKNFEKENKIKHRLRIIKLRDAERKLRKKELEKEKLKVTGMKRLNYKSKLEKRLFSSRSIVKPPGIQINPYNVYLRDFFLKGSFPYKVLACANETTQEILKSWKLLPEEEKKVYYERARAERLKKNEVWKKWWENVDTNLIALENKRRMNINIERKKQGKSLLRRLKNPFAPKRPTTWYGLYAKDTIKSMTDLPNRRILGNVAQKWKSLSEEERKQLKAKFSSYAKEYLSKNTPM
;
A
#
# COMPACT_ATOMS: atom_id res chain seq x y z
N MET A 1 -7.43 -56.96 -36.50
CA MET A 1 -8.34 -57.46 -37.56
C MET A 1 -7.68 -57.50 -38.94
N VAL A 2 -6.90 -56.48 -39.33
CA VAL A 2 -6.32 -56.32 -40.68
C VAL A 2 -5.42 -57.46 -41.20
N LEU A 3 -4.70 -58.19 -40.35
CA LEU A 3 -3.78 -59.25 -40.80
C LEU A 3 -4.46 -60.55 -41.26
N ARG A 4 -5.69 -60.85 -40.81
CA ARG A 4 -6.44 -62.03 -41.28
C ARG A 4 -6.94 -61.84 -42.72
N ASP A 5 -7.18 -60.60 -43.14
CA ASP A 5 -7.67 -60.27 -44.47
C ASP A 5 -6.57 -60.44 -45.53
N ILE A 6 -5.32 -60.08 -45.23
CA ILE A 6 -4.19 -60.20 -46.16
C ILE A 6 -3.89 -61.67 -46.50
N THR A 7 -3.91 -62.57 -45.51
CA THR A 7 -3.70 -64.01 -45.76
C THR A 7 -4.82 -64.64 -46.58
N THR A 8 -6.04 -64.11 -46.46
CA THR A 8 -7.20 -64.58 -47.22
C THR A 8 -7.10 -64.11 -48.67
N ILE A 9 -6.74 -62.84 -48.89
CA ILE A 9 -6.49 -62.25 -50.21
C ILE A 9 -5.37 -63.01 -50.94
N TYR A 10 -4.26 -63.33 -50.28
CA TYR A 10 -3.16 -64.09 -50.90
C TYR A 10 -3.58 -65.50 -51.32
N LYS A 11 -4.34 -66.22 -50.47
CA LYS A 11 -4.86 -67.55 -50.83
C LYS A 11 -5.81 -67.48 -52.03
N GLN A 12 -6.62 -66.43 -52.12
CA GLN A 12 -7.60 -66.25 -53.18
C GLN A 12 -6.93 -65.86 -54.52
N LEU A 13 -5.89 -65.02 -54.49
CA LEU A 13 -5.07 -64.69 -55.67
C LEU A 13 -4.27 -65.90 -56.18
N PHE A 14 -3.72 -66.71 -55.30
CA PHE A 14 -2.99 -67.92 -55.69
C PHE A 14 -3.92 -68.97 -56.32
N PHE A 15 -5.12 -69.16 -55.73
CA PHE A 15 -6.11 -70.10 -56.23
C PHE A 15 -6.68 -69.67 -57.60
N THR A 16 -6.93 -68.38 -57.80
CA THR A 16 -7.41 -67.85 -59.09
C THR A 16 -6.34 -67.90 -60.19
N SER A 17 -5.08 -67.61 -59.87
CA SER A 17 -3.94 -67.80 -60.79
C SER A 17 -3.78 -69.28 -61.21
N TYR A 18 -3.88 -70.21 -60.26
CA TYR A 18 -3.82 -71.66 -60.54
C TYR A 18 -4.99 -72.13 -61.42
N GLN A 19 -6.21 -71.65 -61.15
CA GLN A 19 -7.36 -71.98 -61.98
C GLN A 19 -7.25 -71.42 -63.40
N ASN A 20 -6.72 -70.21 -63.58
CA ASN A 20 -6.53 -69.60 -64.90
C ASN A 20 -5.43 -70.31 -65.70
N THR A 21 -4.33 -70.69 -65.07
CA THR A 21 -3.25 -71.46 -65.73
C THR A 21 -3.72 -72.87 -66.10
N SER A 22 -4.44 -73.55 -65.20
CA SER A 22 -5.07 -74.85 -65.49
C SER A 22 -6.02 -74.78 -66.67
N LYS A 23 -6.93 -73.79 -66.70
CA LYS A 23 -7.86 -73.54 -67.82
C LYS A 23 -7.15 -73.24 -69.14
N ASN A 24 -6.08 -72.44 -69.11
CA ASN A 24 -5.31 -72.13 -70.32
C ASN A 24 -4.56 -73.37 -70.85
N ILE A 25 -4.01 -74.21 -69.98
CA ILE A 25 -3.37 -75.47 -70.36
C ILE A 25 -4.40 -76.44 -70.95
N THR A 26 -5.60 -76.56 -70.36
CA THR A 26 -6.67 -77.40 -70.93
C THR A 26 -7.18 -76.86 -72.27
N LYS A 27 -7.23 -75.54 -72.44
CA LYS A 27 -7.63 -74.89 -73.70
C LYS A 27 -6.59 -75.11 -74.81
N LEU A 28 -5.30 -75.03 -74.47
CA LEU A 28 -4.18 -75.36 -75.37
C LEU A 28 -4.17 -76.84 -75.77
N MET A 29 -4.42 -77.75 -74.83
CA MET A 29 -4.51 -79.19 -75.11
C MET A 29 -5.70 -79.55 -76.01
N LYS A 30 -6.85 -78.86 -75.84
CA LYS A 30 -8.02 -79.03 -76.72
C LYS A 30 -7.82 -78.42 -78.12
N ALA A 31 -7.19 -77.26 -78.22
CA ALA A 31 -6.94 -76.58 -79.51
C ALA A 31 -6.00 -77.37 -80.42
N ASN A 32 -5.07 -78.15 -79.85
CA ASN A 32 -4.10 -78.94 -80.60
C ASN A 32 -4.56 -80.38 -80.90
N GLY A 33 -5.84 -80.72 -80.70
CA GLY A 33 -6.37 -82.06 -81.03
C GLY A 33 -5.86 -83.21 -80.15
N TYR A 34 -5.18 -82.92 -79.03
CA TYR A 34 -4.67 -83.94 -78.09
C TYR A 34 -5.78 -84.40 -77.14
N MET A 35 -6.75 -85.14 -77.67
CA MET A 35 -7.63 -86.05 -76.92
C MET A 35 -7.52 -87.43 -77.55
N GLY A 36 -6.32 -88.01 -77.46
CA GLY A 36 -6.01 -89.35 -77.92
C GLY A 36 -5.10 -90.02 -76.90
N LYS A 37 -5.54 -91.18 -76.41
CA LYS A 37 -4.83 -92.03 -75.45
C LYS A 37 -3.44 -92.39 -75.98
N SER A 38 -2.54 -92.64 -75.03
CA SER A 38 -1.25 -93.32 -75.19
C SER A 38 -0.21 -92.69 -76.11
N ALA A 39 0.64 -91.84 -75.52
CA ALA A 39 2.10 -91.90 -75.68
C ALA A 39 2.73 -90.87 -74.72
N PHE A 40 2.70 -91.15 -73.42
CA PHE A 40 3.53 -90.44 -72.46
C PHE A 40 4.98 -90.85 -72.74
N SER A 41 5.69 -90.07 -73.55
CA SER A 41 7.07 -90.34 -73.89
C SER A 41 7.93 -90.23 -72.63
N THR A 42 8.86 -91.17 -72.50
CA THR A 42 9.83 -91.34 -71.40
C THR A 42 10.69 -90.09 -71.14
N SER A 43 10.62 -89.07 -72.02
CA SER A 43 11.23 -87.76 -71.86
C SER A 43 10.59 -86.91 -70.74
N ALA A 44 9.27 -87.01 -70.53
CA ALA A 44 8.56 -86.25 -69.49
C ALA A 44 8.86 -86.75 -68.05
N TRP A 45 9.18 -88.03 -67.90
CA TRP A 45 9.47 -88.66 -66.60
C TRP A 45 10.89 -88.36 -66.11
N ASN A 46 11.87 -88.22 -67.03
CA ASN A 46 13.22 -87.82 -66.68
C ASN A 46 13.33 -86.32 -66.32
N LEU A 47 12.45 -85.47 -66.85
CA LEU A 47 12.31 -84.08 -66.42
C LEU A 47 11.73 -83.97 -64.99
N ALA A 48 10.78 -84.83 -64.64
CA ALA A 48 10.18 -84.86 -63.30
C ALA A 48 11.17 -85.35 -62.21
N LYS A 49 12.11 -86.24 -62.54
CA LYS A 49 13.16 -86.69 -61.62
C LYS A 49 14.26 -85.64 -61.37
N SER A 50 14.62 -84.81 -62.36
CA SER A 50 15.57 -83.70 -62.14
C SER A 50 14.94 -82.51 -61.39
N LEU A 51 13.62 -82.36 -61.46
CA LEU A 51 12.84 -81.43 -60.63
C LEU A 51 12.65 -81.92 -59.17
N GLY A 52 12.84 -83.22 -58.92
CA GLY A 52 12.73 -83.88 -57.61
C GLY A 52 13.92 -83.68 -56.65
N THR A 53 15.12 -83.41 -57.16
CA THR A 53 16.33 -83.14 -56.36
C THR A 53 16.59 -81.65 -56.13
N THR A 54 16.01 -80.79 -56.98
CA THR A 54 15.97 -79.34 -56.76
C THR A 54 14.88 -78.93 -55.75
N THR A 55 13.86 -79.78 -55.53
CA THR A 55 12.74 -79.54 -54.60
C THR A 55 13.10 -79.71 -53.11
N THR A 56 14.06 -80.58 -52.77
CA THR A 56 14.52 -80.76 -51.38
C THR A 56 15.47 -79.65 -50.93
N ASN A 57 16.34 -79.15 -51.82
CA ASN A 57 17.18 -77.98 -51.54
C ASN A 57 16.40 -76.66 -51.52
N THR A 58 15.38 -76.51 -52.38
CA THR A 58 14.47 -75.35 -52.32
C THR A 58 13.59 -75.38 -51.07
N SER A 59 13.09 -76.54 -50.63
CA SER A 59 12.36 -76.68 -49.36
C SER A 59 13.17 -76.23 -48.14
N LYS A 60 14.44 -76.65 -48.03
CA LYS A 60 15.35 -76.19 -46.96
C LYS A 60 15.60 -74.67 -47.03
N LYS A 61 15.75 -74.11 -48.24
CA LYS A 61 15.93 -72.67 -48.46
C LYS A 61 14.66 -71.88 -48.08
N ILE A 62 13.48 -72.40 -48.43
CA ILE A 62 12.17 -71.82 -48.05
C ILE A 62 12.00 -71.82 -46.53
N ASN A 63 12.31 -72.92 -45.84
CA ASN A 63 12.21 -72.98 -44.38
C ASN A 63 13.18 -72.04 -43.67
N ARG A 64 14.39 -71.86 -44.21
CA ARG A 64 15.38 -70.90 -43.70
C ARG A 64 14.89 -69.46 -43.88
N LEU A 65 14.38 -69.12 -45.06
CA LEU A 65 13.77 -67.82 -45.37
C LEU A 65 12.54 -67.56 -44.49
N ASP A 66 11.66 -68.53 -44.27
CA ASP A 66 10.49 -68.38 -43.40
C ASP A 66 10.89 -68.14 -41.94
N SER A 67 11.97 -68.77 -41.48
CA SER A 67 12.54 -68.51 -40.14
C SER A 67 13.14 -67.10 -40.01
N GLU A 68 13.79 -66.59 -41.06
CA GLU A 68 14.33 -65.23 -41.11
C GLU A 68 13.20 -64.20 -41.17
N ILE A 69 12.17 -64.44 -42.00
CA ILE A 69 10.97 -63.61 -42.09
C ILE A 69 10.27 -63.55 -40.73
N LYS A 70 10.11 -64.67 -40.03
CA LYS A 70 9.54 -64.70 -38.68
C LYS A 70 10.37 -63.93 -37.67
N LYS A 71 11.71 -64.01 -37.74
CA LYS A 71 12.61 -63.22 -36.87
C LYS A 71 12.49 -61.73 -37.15
N LEU A 72 12.47 -61.32 -38.42
CA LEU A 72 12.29 -59.92 -38.84
C LEU A 72 10.93 -59.36 -38.44
N LEU A 73 9.85 -60.13 -38.61
CA LEU A 73 8.52 -59.73 -38.15
C LEU A 73 8.48 -59.58 -36.63
N LYS A 74 9.15 -60.46 -35.88
CA LYS A 74 9.23 -60.36 -34.42
C LYS A 74 10.01 -59.12 -33.98
N SER A 75 11.12 -58.79 -34.64
CA SER A 75 11.89 -57.57 -34.32
C SER A 75 11.12 -56.30 -34.69
N GLN A 76 10.45 -56.26 -35.84
CA GLN A 76 9.59 -55.12 -36.23
C GLN A 76 8.44 -54.90 -35.23
N ASN A 77 7.78 -55.98 -34.79
CA ASN A 77 6.72 -55.88 -33.80
C ASN A 77 7.23 -55.40 -32.43
N LEU A 78 8.46 -55.78 -32.04
CA LEU A 78 9.09 -55.31 -30.81
C LEU A 78 9.40 -53.80 -30.90
N GLU A 79 9.94 -53.35 -32.04
CA GLU A 79 10.26 -51.95 -32.29
C GLU A 79 9.00 -51.08 -32.28
N LEU A 80 7.92 -51.52 -32.94
CA LEU A 80 6.61 -50.86 -32.89
C LEU A 80 6.08 -50.76 -31.44
N TYR A 81 6.19 -51.83 -30.66
CA TYR A 81 5.78 -51.82 -29.25
C TYR A 81 6.59 -50.82 -28.41
N GLU A 82 7.91 -50.72 -28.65
CA GLU A 82 8.76 -49.74 -27.97
C GLU A 82 8.43 -48.30 -28.39
N GLN A 83 8.13 -48.07 -29.67
CA GLN A 83 7.67 -46.78 -30.18
C GLN A 83 6.36 -46.34 -29.51
N ASP A 84 5.36 -47.23 -29.44
CA ASP A 84 4.08 -46.95 -28.78
C ASP A 84 4.27 -46.65 -27.29
N LYS A 85 5.13 -47.43 -26.60
CA LYS A 85 5.45 -47.22 -25.19
C LYS A 85 6.16 -45.88 -24.96
N ASN A 86 7.04 -45.47 -25.86
CA ASN A 86 7.72 -44.17 -25.79
C ASN A 86 6.75 -43.02 -26.08
N PHE A 87 5.86 -43.18 -27.07
CA PHE A 87 4.81 -42.22 -27.37
C PHE A 87 3.86 -42.01 -26.19
N GLU A 88 3.44 -43.09 -25.51
CA GLU A 88 2.66 -43.00 -24.27
C GLU A 88 3.39 -42.24 -23.15
N LYS A 89 4.68 -42.55 -22.94
CA LYS A 89 5.50 -41.85 -21.93
C LYS A 89 5.61 -40.37 -22.24
N GLU A 90 5.86 -40.02 -23.51
CA GLU A 90 5.94 -38.63 -23.95
C GLU A 90 4.61 -37.89 -23.75
N ASN A 91 3.49 -38.52 -24.08
CA ASN A 91 2.15 -37.96 -23.83
C ASN A 91 1.86 -37.78 -22.34
N LYS A 92 2.26 -38.74 -21.49
CA LYS A 92 2.16 -38.62 -20.02
C LYS A 92 3.01 -37.45 -19.50
N ILE A 93 4.22 -37.26 -20.02
CA ILE A 93 5.10 -36.12 -19.67
C ILE A 93 4.47 -34.80 -20.12
N LYS A 94 4.02 -34.71 -21.38
CA LYS A 94 3.34 -33.51 -21.93
C LYS A 94 2.10 -33.15 -21.11
N HIS A 95 1.31 -34.14 -20.69
CA HIS A 95 0.13 -33.93 -19.85
C HIS A 95 0.51 -33.38 -18.46
N ARG A 96 1.52 -33.97 -17.79
CA ARG A 96 2.04 -33.46 -16.50
C ARG A 96 2.55 -32.03 -16.61
N LEU A 97 3.29 -31.70 -17.68
CA LEU A 97 3.78 -30.34 -17.92
C LEU A 97 2.63 -29.34 -18.12
N ARG A 98 1.55 -29.74 -18.81
CA ARG A 98 0.34 -28.91 -18.92
C ARG A 98 -0.30 -28.65 -17.56
N ILE A 99 -0.43 -29.67 -16.71
CA ILE A 99 -0.96 -29.52 -15.35
C ILE A 99 -0.11 -28.57 -14.51
N ILE A 100 1.23 -28.69 -14.57
CA ILE A 100 2.14 -27.80 -13.83
C ILE A 100 1.97 -26.35 -14.31
N LYS A 101 1.95 -26.12 -15.63
CA LYS A 101 1.74 -24.78 -16.20
C LYS A 101 0.41 -24.17 -15.76
N LEU A 102 -0.67 -24.96 -15.72
CA LEU A 102 -1.97 -24.51 -15.23
C LEU A 102 -1.92 -24.15 -13.74
N ARG A 103 -1.32 -24.99 -12.89
CA ARG A 103 -1.15 -24.71 -11.46
C ARG A 103 -0.32 -23.45 -11.19
N ASP A 104 0.74 -23.22 -11.97
CA ASP A 104 1.55 -22.01 -11.83
C ASP A 104 0.81 -20.76 -12.30
N ALA A 105 -0.01 -20.86 -13.35
CA ALA A 105 -0.90 -19.79 -13.77
C ALA A 105 -1.95 -19.46 -12.68
N GLU A 106 -2.58 -20.48 -12.10
CA GLU A 106 -3.52 -20.33 -10.98
C GLU A 106 -2.87 -19.68 -9.75
N ARG A 107 -1.66 -20.11 -9.37
CA ARG A 107 -0.88 -19.49 -8.27
C ARG A 107 -0.59 -18.02 -8.54
N LYS A 108 -0.22 -17.67 -9.78
CA LYS A 108 0.01 -16.27 -10.18
C LYS A 108 -1.26 -15.44 -10.12
N LEU A 109 -2.41 -15.98 -10.54
CA LEU A 109 -3.71 -15.32 -10.43
C LEU A 109 -4.09 -15.10 -8.96
N ARG A 110 -4.02 -16.13 -8.12
CA ARG A 110 -4.30 -16.01 -6.67
C ARG A 110 -3.40 -14.99 -5.99
N LYS A 111 -2.11 -14.93 -6.33
CA LYS A 111 -1.19 -13.92 -5.78
C LYS A 111 -1.61 -12.49 -6.15
N LYS A 112 -2.00 -12.26 -7.42
CA LYS A 112 -2.51 -10.95 -7.88
C LYS A 112 -3.82 -10.56 -7.20
N GLU A 113 -4.71 -11.51 -6.95
CA GLU A 113 -5.97 -11.27 -6.23
C GLU A 113 -5.70 -10.88 -4.76
N LEU A 114 -4.82 -11.62 -4.07
CA LEU A 114 -4.40 -11.31 -2.70
C LEU A 114 -3.73 -9.93 -2.60
N GLU A 115 -2.92 -9.53 -3.57
CA GLU A 115 -2.31 -8.19 -3.62
C GLU A 115 -3.37 -7.10 -3.82
N LYS A 116 -4.33 -7.30 -4.72
CA LYS A 116 -5.47 -6.39 -4.90
C LYS A 116 -6.30 -6.26 -3.62
N GLU A 117 -6.53 -7.36 -2.90
CA GLU A 117 -7.26 -7.35 -1.63
C GLU A 117 -6.49 -6.60 -0.53
N LYS A 118 -5.18 -6.84 -0.40
CA LYS A 118 -4.32 -6.07 0.52
C LYS A 118 -4.35 -4.57 0.21
N LEU A 119 -4.34 -4.18 -1.07
CA LEU A 119 -4.48 -2.78 -1.49
C LEU A 119 -5.85 -2.20 -1.13
N LYS A 120 -6.94 -2.95 -1.29
CA LYS A 120 -8.29 -2.53 -0.85
C LYS A 120 -8.36 -2.34 0.66
N VAL A 121 -7.84 -3.30 1.44
CA VAL A 121 -7.82 -3.23 2.92
C VAL A 121 -6.98 -2.05 3.41
N THR A 122 -5.79 -1.84 2.83
CA THR A 122 -4.95 -0.68 3.18
C THR A 122 -5.58 0.64 2.76
N GLY A 123 -6.25 0.69 1.61
CA GLY A 123 -7.05 1.83 1.16
C GLY A 123 -8.20 2.16 2.13
N MET A 124 -8.99 1.16 2.52
CA MET A 124 -10.07 1.33 3.51
C MET A 124 -9.54 1.79 4.87
N LYS A 125 -8.42 1.25 5.36
CA LYS A 125 -7.77 1.72 6.59
C LYS A 125 -7.36 3.18 6.50
N ARG A 126 -6.79 3.61 5.36
CA ARG A 126 -6.44 5.02 5.11
C ARG A 126 -7.66 5.93 5.07
N LEU A 127 -8.74 5.52 4.40
CA LEU A 127 -10.00 6.28 4.35
C LEU A 127 -10.63 6.41 5.74
N ASN A 128 -10.65 5.34 6.52
CA ASN A 128 -11.16 5.37 7.89
C ASN A 128 -10.31 6.28 8.79
N TYR A 129 -8.98 6.22 8.67
CA TYR A 129 -8.08 7.14 9.38
C TYR A 129 -8.34 8.61 9.01
N LYS A 130 -8.49 8.92 7.72
CA LYS A 130 -8.84 10.27 7.25
C LYS A 130 -10.18 10.74 7.80
N SER A 131 -11.23 9.91 7.73
CA SER A 131 -12.55 10.24 8.28
C SER A 131 -12.50 10.48 9.80
N LYS A 132 -11.77 9.65 10.55
CA LYS A 132 -11.55 9.86 12.00
C LYS A 132 -10.82 11.17 12.28
N LEU A 133 -9.80 11.50 11.48
CA LEU A 133 -9.05 12.74 11.62
C LEU A 133 -9.93 13.96 11.33
N GLU A 134 -10.73 13.92 10.27
CA GLU A 134 -11.70 14.97 9.92
C GLU A 134 -12.72 15.17 11.04
N LYS A 135 -13.32 14.08 11.55
CA LYS A 135 -14.23 14.15 12.71
C LYS A 135 -13.58 14.83 13.92
N ARG A 136 -12.29 14.60 14.19
CA ARG A 136 -11.55 15.29 15.26
C ARG A 136 -11.31 16.78 14.94
N LEU A 137 -10.99 17.12 13.71
CA LEU A 137 -10.73 18.49 13.26
C LEU A 137 -11.99 19.38 13.20
N PHE A 138 -13.18 18.79 13.09
CA PHE A 138 -14.46 19.50 13.14
C PHE A 138 -15.21 19.28 14.46
N SER A 139 -14.64 18.53 15.41
CA SER A 139 -15.25 18.32 16.72
C SER A 139 -15.27 19.61 17.54
N SER A 140 -16.35 19.81 18.30
CA SER A 140 -16.42 20.85 19.34
C SER A 140 -15.45 20.59 20.50
N ARG A 141 -15.12 19.32 20.77
CA ARG A 141 -14.22 18.92 21.87
C ARG A 141 -12.77 19.28 21.57
N SER A 142 -12.06 19.83 22.56
CA SER A 142 -10.64 20.13 22.48
C SER A 142 -9.79 18.86 22.37
N ILE A 143 -8.82 18.82 21.46
CA ILE A 143 -7.87 17.71 21.33
C ILE A 143 -6.89 17.72 22.50
N VAL A 144 -6.42 18.91 22.89
CA VAL A 144 -5.52 19.13 24.03
C VAL A 144 -6.16 20.13 24.99
N LYS A 145 -6.16 19.83 26.28
CA LYS A 145 -6.65 20.72 27.34
C LYS A 145 -5.47 21.39 28.03
N PRO A 146 -5.22 22.70 27.77
CA PRO A 146 -4.19 23.43 28.50
C PRO A 146 -4.60 23.59 29.97
N PRO A 147 -3.64 23.84 30.88
CA PRO A 147 -3.94 24.18 32.26
C PRO A 147 -4.85 25.41 32.33
N GLY A 148 -5.61 25.53 33.41
CA GLY A 148 -6.62 26.57 33.57
C GLY A 148 -6.08 28.01 33.54
N ILE A 149 -7.02 28.96 33.47
CA ILE A 149 -6.79 30.40 33.35
C ILE A 149 -5.96 30.94 34.54
N GLN A 150 -5.26 32.05 34.29
CA GLN A 150 -4.49 32.80 35.27
C GLN A 150 -5.35 33.27 36.45
N ILE A 151 -4.73 33.33 37.63
CA ILE A 151 -5.37 33.74 38.88
C ILE A 151 -5.18 35.25 39.05
N ASN A 152 -6.29 35.97 39.19
CA ASN A 152 -6.34 37.37 39.60
C ASN A 152 -6.56 37.42 41.13
N PRO A 153 -5.98 38.39 41.87
CA PRO A 153 -6.38 38.73 43.24
C PRO A 153 -7.88 38.65 43.51
N TYR A 154 -8.70 39.21 42.62
CA TYR A 154 -10.17 39.16 42.74
C TYR A 154 -10.70 37.71 42.74
N ASN A 155 -10.11 36.79 41.97
CA ASN A 155 -10.53 35.38 41.95
C ASN A 155 -10.10 34.62 43.22
N VAL A 156 -9.06 35.09 43.93
CA VAL A 156 -8.71 34.54 45.25
C VAL A 156 -9.73 35.04 46.27
N TYR A 157 -10.01 36.34 46.28
CA TYR A 157 -11.06 36.93 47.10
C TYR A 157 -12.40 36.26 46.89
N LEU A 158 -12.81 36.06 45.64
CA LEU A 158 -14.07 35.42 45.27
C LEU A 158 -14.17 34.00 45.85
N ARG A 159 -13.09 33.21 45.81
CA ARG A 159 -13.04 31.88 46.42
C ARG A 159 -13.22 31.95 47.94
N ASP A 160 -12.48 32.84 48.60
CA ASP A 160 -12.58 33.03 50.05
C ASP A 160 -13.97 33.56 50.44
N PHE A 161 -14.57 34.43 49.64
CA PHE A 161 -15.91 34.99 49.84
C PHE A 161 -16.97 33.88 49.81
N PHE A 162 -16.91 32.98 48.82
CA PHE A 162 -17.82 31.84 48.74
C PHE A 162 -17.58 30.79 49.83
N LEU A 163 -16.32 30.55 50.20
CA LEU A 163 -15.97 29.60 51.28
C LEU A 163 -16.45 30.06 52.66
N LYS A 164 -16.48 31.37 52.90
CA LYS A 164 -17.00 31.95 54.15
C LYS A 164 -18.52 31.83 54.29
N GLY A 165 -19.24 31.32 53.28
CA GLY A 165 -20.68 31.05 53.37
C GLY A 165 -21.54 32.30 53.58
N SER A 166 -21.00 33.49 53.32
CA SER A 166 -21.69 34.77 53.58
C SER A 166 -22.86 35.06 52.63
N PHE A 167 -23.29 34.07 51.83
CA PHE A 167 -24.42 34.23 50.93
C PHE A 167 -25.71 33.71 51.57
N PRO A 168 -26.77 34.54 51.66
CA PRO A 168 -28.10 34.02 51.88
C PRO A 168 -28.43 33.08 50.71
N TYR A 169 -28.82 31.83 51.02
CA TYR A 169 -29.16 30.79 50.03
C TYR A 169 -30.17 31.27 48.95
N LYS A 170 -30.96 32.31 49.28
CA LYS A 170 -31.94 32.95 48.38
C LYS A 170 -31.32 33.78 47.23
N VAL A 171 -30.07 34.22 47.33
CA VAL A 171 -29.43 35.12 46.35
C VAL A 171 -28.92 34.38 45.10
N LEU A 172 -28.84 33.04 45.15
CA LEU A 172 -28.45 32.20 44.00
C LEU A 172 -29.44 32.28 42.82
N ALA A 173 -30.67 32.77 43.04
CA ALA A 173 -31.65 32.97 41.97
C ALA A 173 -31.25 34.09 40.99
N CYS A 174 -30.42 35.05 41.42
CA CYS A 174 -30.00 36.19 40.61
C CYS A 174 -28.47 36.34 40.57
N ALA A 175 -27.82 35.54 39.72
CA ALA A 175 -26.36 35.50 39.59
C ALA A 175 -25.73 36.88 39.24
N ASN A 176 -26.48 37.74 38.54
CA ASN A 176 -26.02 39.08 38.19
C ASN A 176 -25.94 40.00 39.42
N GLU A 177 -26.97 40.01 40.26
CA GLU A 177 -27.01 40.83 41.49
C GLU A 177 -25.92 40.38 42.46
N THR A 178 -25.82 39.07 42.68
CA THR A 178 -24.74 38.41 43.42
C THR A 178 -23.35 38.94 42.99
N THR A 179 -23.10 38.96 41.67
CA THR A 179 -21.80 39.39 41.13
C THR A 179 -21.55 40.88 41.36
N GLN A 180 -22.58 41.72 41.26
CA GLN A 180 -22.46 43.16 41.52
C GLN A 180 -22.18 43.44 42.99
N GLU A 181 -22.81 42.72 43.91
CA GLU A 181 -22.56 42.86 45.36
C GLU A 181 -21.13 42.46 45.72
N ILE A 182 -20.62 41.33 45.22
CA ILE A 182 -19.24 40.92 45.46
C ILE A 182 -18.25 41.93 44.86
N LEU A 183 -18.58 42.51 43.71
CA LEU A 183 -17.75 43.53 43.11
C LEU A 183 -17.73 44.82 43.95
N LYS A 184 -18.88 45.22 44.53
CA LYS A 184 -18.97 46.35 45.46
C LYS A 184 -18.17 46.08 46.73
N SER A 185 -18.31 44.89 47.32
CA SER A 185 -17.56 44.52 48.54
C SER A 185 -16.05 44.49 48.29
N TRP A 186 -15.60 43.98 47.15
CA TRP A 186 -14.19 44.05 46.75
C TRP A 186 -13.69 45.49 46.59
N LYS A 187 -14.51 46.38 46.01
CA LYS A 187 -14.14 47.79 45.86
C LYS A 187 -14.00 48.50 47.20
N LEU A 188 -14.91 48.24 48.13
CA LEU A 188 -14.93 48.81 49.48
C LEU A 188 -13.85 48.25 50.41
N LEU A 189 -13.23 47.12 50.06
CA LEU A 189 -12.17 46.50 50.87
C LEU A 189 -10.98 47.47 51.05
N PRO A 190 -10.44 47.65 52.27
CA PRO A 190 -9.24 48.43 52.51
C PRO A 190 -8.05 47.94 51.67
N GLU A 191 -7.15 48.85 51.30
CA GLU A 191 -6.00 48.50 50.46
C GLU A 191 -5.05 47.51 51.14
N GLU A 192 -4.97 47.56 52.48
CA GLU A 192 -4.19 46.63 53.30
C GLU A 192 -4.72 45.19 53.18
N GLU A 193 -6.04 45.00 53.23
CA GLU A 193 -6.65 43.69 53.04
C GLU A 193 -6.49 43.20 51.59
N LYS A 194 -6.65 44.11 50.61
CA LYS A 194 -6.42 43.79 49.20
C LYS A 194 -4.99 43.28 48.98
N LYS A 195 -4.00 43.89 49.64
CA LYS A 195 -2.58 43.50 49.53
C LYS A 195 -2.37 42.01 49.85
N VAL A 196 -3.04 41.47 50.87
CA VAL A 196 -3.00 40.04 51.20
C VAL A 196 -3.46 39.17 50.03
N TYR A 197 -4.56 39.56 49.37
CA TYR A 197 -5.06 38.87 48.18
C TYR A 197 -4.12 39.00 46.98
N TYR A 198 -3.45 40.13 46.81
CA TYR A 198 -2.42 40.32 45.78
C TYR A 198 -1.24 39.37 45.97
N GLU A 199 -0.74 39.26 47.20
CA GLU A 199 0.38 38.37 47.55
C GLU A 199 0.01 36.90 47.36
N ARG A 200 -1.17 36.47 47.85
CA ARG A 200 -1.70 35.12 47.61
C ARG A 200 -1.83 34.81 46.12
N ALA A 201 -2.43 35.71 45.35
CA ALA A 201 -2.58 35.53 43.91
C ALA A 201 -1.23 35.52 43.17
N ARG A 202 -0.21 36.25 43.65
CA ARG A 202 1.16 36.17 43.11
C ARG A 202 1.76 34.79 43.37
N ALA A 203 1.68 34.29 44.59
CA ALA A 203 2.19 32.96 44.95
C ALA A 203 1.49 31.84 44.15
N GLU A 204 0.16 31.87 44.05
CA GLU A 204 -0.59 30.88 43.25
C GLU A 204 -0.29 30.99 41.75
N ARG A 205 -0.07 32.21 41.22
CA ARG A 205 0.36 32.40 39.83
C ARG A 205 1.72 31.76 39.57
N LEU A 206 2.67 31.86 40.49
CA LEU A 206 3.99 31.21 40.36
C LEU A 206 3.83 29.69 40.27
N LYS A 207 3.08 29.08 41.21
CA LYS A 207 2.77 27.64 41.18
C LYS A 207 2.10 27.21 39.87
N LYS A 208 1.11 27.98 39.40
CA LYS A 208 0.48 27.72 38.10
C LYS A 208 1.43 27.87 36.93
N ASN A 209 2.33 28.85 36.95
CA ASN A 209 3.31 29.05 35.88
C ASN A 209 4.25 27.86 35.77
N GLU A 210 4.65 27.24 36.88
CA GLU A 210 5.45 26.02 36.88
C GLU A 210 4.68 24.84 36.26
N VAL A 211 3.40 24.66 36.62
CA VAL A 211 2.53 23.65 36.00
C VAL A 211 2.39 23.90 34.49
N TRP A 212 2.19 25.16 34.10
CA TRP A 212 2.14 25.57 32.70
C TRP A 212 3.45 25.28 31.96
N LYS A 213 4.60 25.54 32.58
CA LYS A 213 5.92 25.26 32.01
C LYS A 213 6.10 23.76 31.79
N LYS A 214 5.86 22.94 32.82
CA LYS A 214 5.89 21.47 32.72
C LYS A 214 4.92 20.94 31.66
N TRP A 215 3.74 21.53 31.53
CA TRP A 215 2.79 21.13 30.50
C TRP A 215 3.33 21.40 29.09
N TRP A 216 3.93 22.58 28.86
CA TRP A 216 4.54 22.92 27.56
C TRP A 216 5.78 22.09 27.22
N GLU A 217 6.53 21.64 28.22
CA GLU A 217 7.68 20.73 28.05
C GLU A 217 7.24 19.31 27.65
N ASN A 218 6.11 18.84 28.17
CA ASN A 218 5.66 17.45 27.98
C ASN A 218 4.65 17.26 26.84
N VAL A 219 4.00 18.32 26.37
CA VAL A 219 2.93 18.22 25.37
C VAL A 219 3.50 17.98 23.96
N ASP A 220 2.92 17.01 23.24
CA ASP A 220 3.29 16.75 21.84
C ASP A 220 2.95 17.95 20.94
N THR A 221 3.98 18.47 20.28
CA THR A 221 3.88 19.60 19.33
C THR A 221 2.93 19.31 18.17
N ASN A 222 2.82 18.05 17.73
CA ASN A 222 1.90 17.63 16.68
C ASN A 222 0.43 17.73 17.12
N LEU A 223 0.13 17.35 18.38
CA LEU A 223 -1.21 17.50 18.94
C LEU A 223 -1.61 18.97 19.05
N ILE A 224 -0.66 19.86 19.37
CA ILE A 224 -0.90 21.31 19.38
C ILE A 224 -1.18 21.83 17.97
N ALA A 225 -0.42 21.38 16.96
CA ALA A 225 -0.67 21.74 15.57
C ALA A 225 -2.07 21.30 15.11
N LEU A 226 -2.49 20.08 15.47
CA LEU A 226 -3.83 19.56 15.19
C LEU A 226 -4.93 20.38 15.91
N GLU A 227 -4.75 20.73 17.19
CA GLU A 227 -5.68 21.57 17.93
C GLU A 227 -5.79 22.98 17.33
N ASN A 228 -4.67 23.57 16.88
CA ASN A 228 -4.66 24.85 16.20
C ASN A 228 -5.38 24.80 14.84
N LYS A 229 -5.24 23.70 14.10
CA LYS A 229 -6.00 23.45 12.86
C LYS A 229 -7.51 23.33 13.14
N ARG A 230 -7.89 22.58 14.18
CA ARG A 230 -9.28 22.49 14.66
C ARG A 230 -9.86 23.87 15.00
N ARG A 231 -9.14 24.68 15.80
CA ARG A 231 -9.56 26.05 16.15
C ARG A 231 -9.71 26.95 14.92
N MET A 232 -8.83 26.80 13.92
CA MET A 232 -8.95 27.53 12.65
C MET A 232 -10.25 27.17 11.92
N ASN A 233 -10.58 25.89 11.80
CA ASN A 233 -11.83 25.44 11.19
C ASN A 233 -13.06 25.98 11.94
N ILE A 234 -13.07 25.89 13.27
CA ILE A 234 -14.15 26.45 14.10
C ILE A 234 -14.26 27.96 13.94
N ASN A 235 -13.14 28.66 13.80
CA ASN A 235 -13.13 30.11 13.61
C ASN A 235 -13.76 30.54 12.28
N ILE A 236 -13.74 29.69 11.25
CA ILE A 236 -14.47 29.96 9.99
C ILE A 236 -15.97 30.06 10.29
N GLU A 237 -16.53 29.10 11.02
CA GLU A 237 -17.96 29.11 11.40
C GLU A 237 -18.30 30.21 12.41
N ARG A 238 -17.44 30.45 13.42
CA ARG A 238 -17.65 31.54 14.38
C ARG A 238 -17.65 32.90 13.71
N LYS A 239 -16.77 33.12 12.72
CA LYS A 239 -16.73 34.36 11.94
C LYS A 239 -18.03 34.59 11.18
N LYS A 240 -18.58 33.55 10.52
CA LYS A 240 -19.89 33.62 9.85
C LYS A 240 -21.01 33.97 10.83
N GLN A 241 -20.95 33.46 12.06
CA GLN A 241 -21.93 33.74 13.12
C GLN A 241 -21.71 35.07 13.86
N GLY A 242 -20.72 35.89 13.49
CA GLY A 242 -20.39 37.13 14.21
C GLY A 242 -19.81 36.91 15.62
N LYS A 243 -19.41 35.68 15.96
CA LYS A 243 -18.82 35.35 17.27
C LYS A 243 -17.33 35.64 17.29
N SER A 244 -16.82 36.03 18.46
CA SER A 244 -15.39 36.25 18.69
C SER A 244 -14.54 35.02 18.34
N LEU A 245 -13.39 35.22 17.71
CA LEU A 245 -12.53 34.11 17.28
C LEU A 245 -11.81 33.46 18.47
N LEU A 246 -11.65 32.13 18.41
CA LEU A 246 -10.82 31.39 19.35
C LEU A 246 -9.34 31.69 19.09
N ARG A 247 -8.60 32.02 20.14
CA ARG A 247 -7.15 32.25 20.05
C ARG A 247 -6.42 30.93 19.79
N ARG A 248 -5.38 30.96 18.96
CA ARG A 248 -4.47 29.81 18.76
C ARG A 248 -3.60 29.59 20.00
N LEU A 249 -3.30 28.34 20.30
CA LEU A 249 -2.35 27.97 21.35
C LEU A 249 -0.94 28.33 20.88
N LYS A 250 -0.23 29.10 21.69
CA LYS A 250 1.17 29.51 21.49
C LYS A 250 1.91 29.32 22.79
N ASN A 251 3.13 28.79 22.72
CA ASN A 251 3.98 28.64 23.89
C ASN A 251 4.39 30.03 24.40
N PRO A 252 3.96 30.44 25.61
CA PRO A 252 4.34 31.73 26.17
C PRO A 252 5.81 31.77 26.63
N PHE A 253 6.45 30.62 26.81
CA PHE A 253 7.84 30.45 27.26
C PHE A 253 8.83 30.30 26.11
N ALA A 254 8.34 30.10 24.87
CA ALA A 254 9.23 30.07 23.71
C ALA A 254 9.91 31.44 23.57
N PRO A 255 11.22 31.48 23.24
CA PRO A 255 11.91 32.73 23.01
C PRO A 255 11.18 33.52 21.92
N LYS A 256 11.00 34.83 22.14
CA LYS A 256 10.38 35.71 21.16
C LYS A 256 11.35 35.91 19.99
N ARG A 257 10.82 35.97 18.77
CA ARG A 257 11.61 36.31 17.58
C ARG A 257 12.36 37.63 17.81
N PRO A 258 13.64 37.72 17.40
CA PRO A 258 14.40 38.95 17.55
C PRO A 258 13.67 40.04 16.78
N THR A 259 13.59 41.21 17.38
CA THR A 259 13.02 42.39 16.71
C THR A 259 13.94 42.74 15.55
N THR A 260 13.37 43.12 14.40
CA THR A 260 14.17 43.56 13.25
C THR A 260 15.04 44.75 13.66
N TRP A 261 16.18 44.96 12.99
CA TRP A 261 17.01 46.16 13.15
C TRP A 261 16.24 47.50 13.15
N TYR A 262 15.27 47.68 12.24
CA TYR A 262 14.35 48.83 12.29
C TYR A 262 13.54 48.87 13.59
N GLY A 263 13.01 47.72 14.04
CA GLY A 263 12.25 47.68 15.28
C GLY A 263 13.11 47.89 16.54
N LEU A 264 14.39 47.54 16.53
CA LEU A 264 15.35 47.90 17.59
C LEU A 264 15.51 49.42 17.64
N TYR A 265 15.78 50.05 16.50
CA TYR A 265 15.85 51.50 16.38
C TYR A 265 14.55 52.20 16.81
N ALA A 266 13.41 51.70 16.32
CA ALA A 266 12.10 52.26 16.65
C ALA A 266 11.84 52.17 18.15
N LYS A 267 12.17 51.06 18.80
CA LYS A 267 11.98 50.87 20.25
C LYS A 267 12.75 51.92 21.06
N ASP A 268 13.97 52.25 20.67
CA ASP A 268 14.79 53.24 21.38
C ASP A 268 14.33 54.67 21.06
N THR A 269 13.99 54.93 19.80
CA THR A 269 13.52 56.26 19.34
C THR A 269 12.15 56.62 19.91
N ILE A 270 11.23 55.65 20.03
CA ILE A 270 9.89 55.86 20.62
C ILE A 270 10.02 56.30 22.08
N LYS A 271 10.97 55.74 22.84
CA LYS A 271 11.21 56.14 24.24
C LYS A 271 11.66 57.58 24.39
N SER A 272 12.39 58.11 23.40
CA SER A 272 12.81 59.53 23.39
C SER A 272 11.72 60.49 22.89
N MET A 273 10.59 59.99 22.39
CA MET A 273 9.52 60.78 21.78
C MET A 273 8.27 60.79 22.67
N THR A 274 8.41 61.14 23.95
CA THR A 274 7.28 61.21 24.90
C THR A 274 6.33 62.37 24.62
N ASP A 275 6.83 63.44 24.00
CA ASP A 275 6.09 64.71 23.85
C ASP A 275 5.15 64.71 22.63
N LEU A 276 5.26 63.70 21.77
CA LEU A 276 4.48 63.60 20.55
C LEU A 276 3.22 62.77 20.77
N PRO A 277 2.09 63.11 20.13
CA PRO A 277 0.90 62.28 20.18
C PRO A 277 1.16 60.93 19.51
N ASN A 278 0.67 59.84 20.12
CA ASN A 278 0.89 58.45 19.68
C ASN A 278 0.71 58.22 18.16
N ARG A 279 -0.24 58.92 17.53
CA ARG A 279 -0.52 58.80 16.08
C ARG A 279 0.64 59.31 15.21
N ARG A 280 1.45 60.25 15.69
CA ARG A 280 2.57 60.87 14.93
C ARG A 280 3.92 60.21 15.19
N ILE A 281 4.09 59.52 16.33
CA ILE A 281 5.38 58.92 16.72
C ILE A 281 5.93 58.00 15.63
N LEU A 282 5.13 57.06 15.11
CA LEU A 282 5.60 56.10 14.11
C LEU A 282 6.00 56.76 12.78
N GLY A 283 5.31 57.83 12.37
CA GLY A 283 5.65 58.60 11.18
C GLY A 283 7.01 59.29 11.33
N ASN A 284 7.26 59.92 12.47
CA ASN A 284 8.52 60.58 12.78
C ASN A 284 9.67 59.57 12.93
N VAL A 285 9.45 58.41 13.55
CA VAL A 285 10.44 57.32 13.62
C VAL A 285 10.83 56.85 12.22
N ALA A 286 9.86 56.68 11.32
CA ALA A 286 10.13 56.27 9.95
C ALA A 286 10.92 57.34 9.16
N GLN A 287 10.63 58.62 9.35
CA GLN A 287 11.41 59.73 8.77
C GLN A 287 12.84 59.72 9.30
N LYS A 288 13.03 59.70 10.63
CA LYS A 288 14.38 59.66 11.22
C LYS A 288 15.16 58.42 10.77
N TRP A 289 14.52 57.27 10.63
CA TRP A 289 15.15 56.06 10.08
C TRP A 289 15.67 56.24 8.65
N LYS A 290 14.90 56.93 7.79
CA LYS A 290 15.33 57.24 6.42
C LYS A 290 16.55 58.16 6.40
N SER A 291 16.64 59.07 7.37
CA SER A 291 17.76 60.01 7.55
C SER A 291 18.99 59.43 8.24
N LEU A 292 18.95 58.20 8.77
CA LEU A 292 20.12 57.56 9.39
C LEU A 292 21.26 57.36 8.38
N SER A 293 22.49 57.59 8.85
CA SER A 293 23.70 57.31 8.06
C SER A 293 23.90 55.81 7.84
N GLU A 294 24.70 55.45 6.84
CA GLU A 294 25.02 54.04 6.58
C GLU A 294 25.78 53.38 7.74
N GLU A 295 26.59 54.16 8.46
CA GLU A 295 27.35 53.69 9.63
C GLU A 295 26.42 53.32 10.79
N GLU A 296 25.46 54.17 11.12
CA GLU A 296 24.45 53.90 12.15
C GLU A 296 23.62 52.66 11.79
N ARG A 297 23.24 52.54 10.50
CA ARG A 297 22.55 51.35 9.99
C ARG A 297 23.42 50.10 10.11
N LYS A 298 24.73 50.19 9.85
CA LYS A 298 25.68 49.08 10.00
C LYS A 298 25.81 48.63 11.45
N GLN A 299 25.85 49.56 12.41
CA GLN A 299 25.86 49.23 13.84
C GLN A 299 24.57 48.51 14.26
N LEU A 300 23.41 48.96 13.77
CA LEU A 300 22.12 48.32 14.04
C LEU A 300 22.02 46.92 13.40
N LYS A 301 22.57 46.73 12.19
CA LYS A 301 22.71 45.39 11.58
C LYS A 301 23.56 44.48 12.47
N ALA A 302 24.70 44.96 12.97
CA ALA A 302 25.58 44.17 13.83
C ALA A 302 24.89 43.74 15.13
N LYS A 303 24.18 44.67 15.80
CA LYS A 303 23.35 44.38 16.98
C LYS A 303 22.24 43.36 16.67
N PHE A 304 21.55 43.50 15.55
CA PHE A 304 20.53 42.53 15.14
C PHE A 304 21.14 41.14 14.89
N SER A 305 22.29 41.06 14.23
CA SER A 305 22.99 39.80 13.96
C SER A 305 23.38 39.07 15.25
N SER A 306 23.83 39.77 16.29
CA SER A 306 24.13 39.12 17.58
C SER A 306 22.86 38.58 18.26
N TYR A 307 21.77 39.36 18.31
CA TYR A 307 20.49 38.89 18.84
C TYR A 307 19.90 37.73 18.03
N ALA A 308 20.06 37.74 16.71
CA ALA A 308 19.61 36.66 15.84
C ALA A 308 20.38 35.36 16.12
N LYS A 309 21.71 35.45 16.32
CA LYS A 309 22.54 34.30 16.73
C LYS A 309 22.10 33.73 18.09
N GLU A 310 21.86 34.58 19.09
CA GLU A 310 21.37 34.17 20.41
C GLU A 310 19.97 33.52 20.34
N TYR A 311 19.08 34.05 19.50
CA TYR A 311 17.76 33.46 19.29
C TYR A 311 17.83 32.09 18.61
N LEU A 312 18.73 31.94 17.63
CA LEU A 312 18.94 30.65 16.95
C LEU A 312 19.51 29.61 17.91
N SER A 313 20.52 29.96 18.72
CA SER A 313 21.09 29.03 19.70
C SER A 313 20.07 28.55 20.73
N LYS A 314 19.09 29.39 21.10
CA LYS A 314 18.00 29.02 22.02
C LYS A 314 16.86 28.20 21.39
N ASN A 315 16.74 28.14 20.06
CA ASN A 315 15.64 27.45 19.38
C ASN A 315 16.03 26.17 18.65
N THR A 316 17.32 25.91 18.44
CA THR A 316 17.75 24.62 17.90
C THR A 316 17.43 23.54 18.93
N PRO A 317 16.56 22.56 18.62
CA PRO A 317 16.34 21.44 19.53
C PRO A 317 17.67 20.71 19.71
N MET A 318 18.11 20.56 20.97
CA MET A 318 19.28 19.73 21.31
C MET A 318 18.99 18.26 21.06
#